data_AF-A0A1M6Y4F5-F1
#
_entry.id   AF-A0A1M6Y4F5-F1
#
_cell.length_a   1.000
_cell.length_b   1.000
_cell.length_c   1.000
_cell.angle_alpha   90.00
_cell.angle_beta   90.00
_cell.angle_gamma   90.00
#
_symmetry.space_group_name_H-M   'P 1'
#
loop_
_entity.id
_entity.type
_entity.pdbx_description
1 polymer ?
#
loop_
_entity_poly.entity_id
_entity_poly.type
_entity_poly.pdbx_seq_one_letter_code
_entity_poly.pdbx_strand_id
1 'polypeptide(L)' 'MIDNYKDIIDLPYPRNDWNFLIKHPRMSMEDRAKIFHPFAALRGHAEALDATAERKQESVANELTLDENF' A
#
# COMPACT_ATOMS: atom_id res chain seq x y z
N MET A 1 -10.80 -21.87 28.29
CA MET A 1 -9.84 -22.90 27.83
C MET A 1 -8.52 -22.19 27.61
N ILE A 2 -7.45 -22.66 28.25
CA ILE A 2 -6.09 -22.16 27.96
C ILE A 2 -5.61 -22.99 26.80
N ASP A 3 -5.69 -22.42 25.60
CA ASP A 3 -5.19 -23.05 24.37
C ASP A 3 -3.67 -22.90 24.37
N ASN A 4 -3.03 -23.84 25.06
CA ASN A 4 -1.58 -23.89 25.14
C ASN A 4 -1.07 -24.61 23.91
N TYR A 5 -0.77 -23.86 22.85
CA TYR A 5 -0.18 -24.32 21.59
C TYR A 5 1.20 -24.99 21.74
N LYS A 6 1.55 -25.52 22.92
CA LYS A 6 2.81 -26.21 23.25
C LYS A 6 3.13 -27.37 22.30
N ASP A 7 2.11 -27.97 21.73
CA ASP A 7 2.23 -29.06 20.76
C ASP A 7 2.68 -28.58 19.36
N ILE A 8 2.48 -27.30 19.03
CA ILE A 8 2.76 -26.77 17.70
C ILE A 8 3.69 -25.55 17.64
N ILE A 9 3.89 -24.83 18.75
CA ILE A 9 4.61 -23.53 18.76
C ILE A 9 6.09 -23.65 18.42
N ASP A 10 6.72 -24.77 18.82
CA ASP A 10 8.14 -25.05 18.59
C ASP A 10 8.38 -25.90 17.33
N LEU A 11 7.33 -26.19 16.55
CA LEU A 11 7.48 -26.99 15.33
C LEU A 11 8.24 -26.20 14.26
N PRO A 12 9.18 -26.83 13.55
CA PRO A 12 9.87 -26.18 12.44
C PRO A 12 8.87 -25.90 11.31
N TYR A 13 8.98 -24.72 10.71
CA TYR A 13 8.21 -24.41 9.51
C TYR A 13 8.59 -25.41 8.39
N PRO A 14 7.61 -26.02 7.68
CA PRO A 14 7.84 -27.08 6.69
C PRO A 14 8.40 -26.54 5.36
N ARG A 15 9.51 -25.78 5.40
CA ARG A 15 10.15 -25.20 4.20
C ARG A 15 10.72 -26.26 3.26
N ASN A 16 11.15 -27.38 3.81
CA ASN A 16 11.83 -28.46 3.07
C ASN A 16 10.99 -29.74 2.94
N ASP A 17 9.77 -29.74 3.49
CA ASP A 17 8.85 -30.85 3.30
C ASP A 17 8.29 -30.78 1.87
N TRP A 18 8.75 -31.69 1.03
CA TRP A 18 8.37 -31.78 -0.37
C TRP A 18 6.86 -31.97 -0.56
N ASN A 19 6.20 -32.73 0.33
CA ASN A 19 4.75 -32.95 0.26
C ASN A 19 3.99 -31.64 0.57
N PHE A 20 4.48 -30.87 1.55
CA PHE A 20 3.93 -29.54 1.86
C PHE A 20 4.12 -28.56 0.70
N LEU A 21 5.31 -28.53 0.09
CA LEU A 21 5.66 -27.56 -0.95
C LEU A 21 4.94 -27.82 -2.28
N ILE A 22 4.66 -29.08 -2.64
CA ILE A 22 3.81 -29.42 -3.79
C ILE A 22 2.37 -28.93 -3.55
N LYS A 23 1.84 -29.16 -2.35
CA LYS A 23 0.47 -28.77 -2.00
C LYS A 23 0.31 -27.25 -1.88
N HIS A 24 1.36 -26.56 -1.43
CA HIS A 24 1.40 -25.12 -1.21
C HIS A 24 2.62 -24.48 -1.89
N PRO A 25 2.60 -24.40 -3.23
CA PRO A 25 3.71 -23.81 -3.97
C PRO A 25 3.91 -22.34 -3.58
N ARG A 26 5.16 -21.89 -3.54
CA ARG A 26 5.47 -20.48 -3.26
C ARG A 26 5.04 -19.63 -4.45
N MET A 27 4.27 -18.57 -4.17
CA MET A 27 3.92 -17.57 -5.18
C MET A 27 5.17 -16.82 -5.66
N SER A 28 5.28 -16.61 -6.98
CA SER A 28 6.37 -15.84 -7.59
C SER A 28 6.31 -14.36 -7.14
N MET A 29 7.42 -13.62 -7.25
CA MET A 29 7.40 -12.18 -6.93
C MET A 29 6.49 -11.39 -7.88
N GLU A 30 6.43 -11.78 -9.15
CA GLU A 30 5.57 -11.14 -10.15
C GLU A 30 4.08 -11.32 -9.80
N ASP A 31 3.66 -12.53 -9.45
CA ASP A 31 2.26 -12.79 -9.08
C ASP A 31 1.89 -12.10 -7.76
N ARG A 32 2.85 -12.00 -6.83
CA ARG A 32 2.68 -11.17 -5.62
C ARG A 32 2.49 -9.69 -5.96
N ALA A 33 3.18 -9.16 -6.97
CA ALA A 33 3.03 -7.77 -7.39
C ALA A 33 1.65 -7.49 -8.01
N LYS A 34 1.05 -8.47 -8.70
CA LYS A 34 -0.30 -8.35 -9.29
C LYS A 34 -1.38 -8.04 -8.25
N ILE A 35 -1.22 -8.51 -7.01
CA ILE A 35 -2.13 -8.20 -5.88
C ILE A 35 -2.24 -6.69 -5.66
N PHE A 36 -1.14 -5.95 -5.87
CA PHE A 36 -1.08 -4.51 -5.67
C PHE A 36 -1.33 -3.70 -6.95
N HIS A 37 -1.51 -4.35 -8.10
CA HIS A 37 -1.75 -3.70 -9.38
C HIS A 37 -2.99 -2.77 -9.38
N PRO A 38 -4.14 -3.13 -8.76
CA PRO A 38 -5.30 -2.24 -8.69
C PRO A 38 -5.03 -0.91 -7.99
N PHE A 39 -4.01 -0.84 -7.14
CA PHE A 39 -3.64 0.36 -6.37
C PHE A 39 -2.52 1.16 -7.04
N ALA A 40 -2.07 0.79 -8.24
CA ALA A 40 -0.98 1.47 -8.94
C ALA A 40 -1.26 2.97 -9.16
N ALA A 41 -2.52 3.34 -9.39
CA ALA A 41 -2.95 4.73 -9.57
C ALA A 41 -2.89 5.58 -8.29
N LEU A 42 -2.83 4.96 -7.10
CA LEU A 42 -2.67 5.70 -5.83
C LEU A 42 -1.25 6.22 -5.63
N ARG A 43 -0.27 5.69 -6.36
CA ARG A 43 1.10 6.20 -6.34
C ARG A 43 1.09 7.60 -6.98
N GLY A 44 1.58 8.62 -6.28
CA GLY A 44 1.54 10.00 -6.78
C GLY A 44 0.28 10.78 -6.41
N HIS A 45 -0.71 10.14 -5.77
CA HIS A 45 -1.98 10.79 -5.45
C HIS A 45 -1.82 11.86 -4.35
N ALA A 46 -0.96 11.64 -3.35
CA ALA A 46 -0.69 12.63 -2.31
C ALA A 46 -0.05 13.90 -2.91
N GLU A 47 0.93 13.71 -3.79
CA GLU A 47 1.62 14.79 -4.50
C GLU A 47 0.65 15.56 -5.42
N ALA A 48 -0.31 14.87 -6.05
CA ALA A 48 -1.36 15.50 -6.84
C ALA A 48 -2.34 16.33 -5.98
N LEU A 49 -2.64 15.89 -4.76
CA LEU A 49 -3.46 16.66 -3.81
C LEU A 49 -2.73 17.94 -3.38
N ASP A 50 -1.45 17.83 -3.00
CA ASP A 50 -0.63 18.97 -2.57
C ASP A 50 -0.53 20.02 -3.69
N ALA A 51 -0.22 19.60 -4.92
CA ALA A 51 -0.16 20.51 -6.07
C ALA A 51 -1.52 21.17 -6.38
N THR A 52 -2.63 20.50 -6.07
CA THR A 52 -3.97 21.09 -6.24
C THR A 52 -4.27 22.12 -5.16
N ALA A 53 -3.84 21.87 -3.92
CA ALA A 53 -3.96 22.80 -2.81
C ALA A 53 -3.14 24.08 -3.07
N GLU A 54 -1.89 23.94 -3.52
CA GLU A 54 -1.01 25.08 -3.87
C GLU A 54 -1.64 25.98 -4.95
N ARG A 55 -2.07 25.40 -6.07
CA ARG A 55 -2.74 26.17 -7.15
C ARG A 55 -3.99 26.89 -6.66
N LYS A 56 -4.75 26.28 -5.73
CA LYS A 56 -5.94 26.91 -5.16
C LYS A 56 -5.58 28.07 -4.24
N GLN A 57 -4.51 27.95 -3.46
CA GLN A 57 -4.00 29.05 -2.63
C GLN A 57 -3.53 30.22 -3.50
N GLU A 58 -2.78 29.94 -4.58
CA GLU A 58 -2.33 30.95 -5.55
C GLU A 58 -3.51 31.65 -6.22
N SER A 59 -4.54 30.91 -6.65
CA SER A 59 -5.71 31.52 -7.28
C SER A 59 -6.44 32.47 -6.34
N VAL A 60 -6.63 32.06 -5.08
CA VAL A 60 -7.28 32.88 -4.06
C VAL A 60 -6.44 34.12 -3.73
N ALA A 61 -5.12 33.97 -3.60
CA ALA A 61 -4.23 35.11 -3.38
C ALA A 61 -4.29 36.11 -4.54
N ASN A 62 -4.28 35.64 -5.79
CA ASN A 62 -4.40 36.50 -6.96
C ASN A 62 -5.74 37.24 -6.99
N GLU A 63 -6.86 36.55 -6.75
CA GLU A 63 -8.19 37.16 -6.66
C GLU A 63 -8.21 38.29 -5.62
N LEU A 64 -7.70 38.04 -4.41
CA LEU A 64 -7.60 39.04 -3.34
C LEU A 64 -6.72 40.24 -3.74
N THR A 65 -5.59 40.01 -4.41
CA THR A 65 -4.72 41.11 -4.87
C THR A 65 -5.33 41.95 -5.98
N LEU A 66 -6.24 41.38 -6.79
CA LEU A 66 -6.94 42.11 -7.83
C LEU A 66 -8.01 43.02 -7.23
N ASP A 67 -8.71 42.54 -6.19
CA ASP A 67 -9.76 43.30 -5.49
C ASP A 67 -9.20 44.51 -4.71
N GLU A 68 -7.97 44.42 -4.17
CA GLU A 68 -7.31 45.51 -3.43
C GLU A 68 -6.74 46.63 -4.33
N ASN A 69 -6.71 46.43 -5.66
CA ASN A 69 -6.14 47.39 -6.62
C ASN A 69 -7.20 48.21 -7.40
N PHE A 70 -8.48 48.15 -7.01
CA PHE A 70 -9.58 48.98 -7.52
C PHE A 70 -10.17 49.88 -6.41
#